data_AF-A0A531D4Z8-F1
#
_entry.id   AF-A0A531D4Z8-F1
#
_cell.length_a   1.000
_cell.length_b   1.000
_cell.length_c   1.000
_cell.angle_alpha   90.00
_cell.angle_beta   90.00
_cell.angle_gamma   90.00
#
_symmetry.space_group_name_H-M   'P 1'
#
loop_
_entity.id
_entity.type
_entity.pdbx_description
1 polymer ?
#
loop_
_entity_poly.entity_id
_entity_poly.type
_entity_poly.pdbx_seq_one_letter_code
_entity_poly.pdbx_strand_id
1 'polypeptide(L)'
;MMGTRADLPVRHRLVLVAARIVLTLRHPALVARFAMRFGYLPNPAAPSRYNELMLWRKIVDRNPLFVTLTDKLAAKACIRAACPELPIPETLWSGRHAEDIPADLLSGKVVVKPNHGCAMNIFVSEGRPERAEIIRKARRWLRKPYGRRNGEWAY
;
A
#
# COMPACT_ATOMS: atom_id res chain seq x y z
N MET A 1 15.58 27.45 3.81
CA MET A 1 16.79 27.06 4.57
C MET A 1 16.35 26.12 5.70
N MET A 2 16.48 24.81 5.49
CA MET A 2 15.97 23.81 6.45
C MET A 2 17.08 23.59 7.49
N GLY A 3 16.89 24.11 8.70
CA GLY A 3 17.89 24.02 9.78
C GLY A 3 18.28 22.57 10.07
N THR A 4 19.56 22.37 10.30
CA THR A 4 20.12 21.08 10.71
C THR A 4 19.61 20.71 12.12
N ARG A 5 19.56 19.41 12.45
CA ARG A 5 19.12 18.93 13.79
C ARG A 5 19.83 19.61 14.99
N ALA A 6 21.02 20.18 14.76
CA ALA A 6 21.77 20.94 15.76
C ALA A 6 21.04 22.23 16.22
N ASP A 7 20.18 22.78 15.37
CA ASP A 7 19.49 24.07 15.59
C ASP A 7 18.24 23.93 16.49
N LEU A 8 17.86 22.70 16.85
CA LEU A 8 16.71 22.44 17.73
C LEU A 8 17.10 22.61 19.20
N PRO A 9 16.33 23.36 20.02
CA PRO A 9 16.48 23.40 21.47
C PRO A 9 16.57 22.01 22.11
N VAL A 10 17.35 21.88 23.21
CA VAL A 10 17.60 20.62 23.94
C VAL A 10 16.31 19.84 24.22
N ARG A 11 15.26 20.53 24.69
CA ARG A 11 13.95 19.92 24.99
C ARG A 11 13.36 19.16 23.79
N HIS A 12 13.45 19.71 22.58
CA HIS A 12 12.92 19.09 21.38
C HIS A 12 13.73 17.88 20.98
N ARG A 13 15.06 17.94 21.16
CA ARG A 13 15.95 16.79 20.94
C ARG A 13 15.62 15.64 21.88
N LEU A 14 15.37 15.92 23.16
CA LEU A 14 14.96 14.91 24.14
C LEU A 14 13.62 14.25 23.76
N VAL A 15 12.64 15.04 23.33
CA VAL A 15 11.35 14.52 22.83
C VAL A 15 11.56 13.58 21.64
N LEU A 16 12.39 13.96 20.67
CA LEU A 16 12.66 13.11 19.50
C LEU A 16 13.41 11.82 19.86
N VAL A 17 14.32 11.85 20.84
CA VAL A 17 15.01 10.65 21.35
C VAL A 17 14.00 9.73 22.03
N ALA A 18 13.16 10.25 22.92
CA ALA A 18 12.12 9.49 23.59
C ALA A 18 11.12 8.87 22.58
N ALA A 19 10.66 9.67 21.61
CA ALA A 19 9.80 9.19 20.53
C ALA A 19 10.47 8.09 19.70
N ARG A 20 11.76 8.22 19.37
CA ARG A 20 12.50 7.19 18.64
C ARG A 20 12.52 5.87 19.40
N ILE A 21 12.79 5.92 20.71
CA ILE A 21 12.80 4.72 21.57
C ILE A 21 11.42 4.09 21.58
N VAL A 22 10.36 4.85 21.88
CA VAL A 22 8.98 4.35 21.94
C VAL A 22 8.53 3.74 20.61
N LEU A 23 8.77 4.42 19.48
CA LEU A 23 8.40 3.92 18.15
C LEU A 23 9.18 2.65 17.79
N THR A 24 10.46 2.57 18.18
CA THR A 24 11.29 1.38 17.94
C THR A 24 10.78 0.18 18.73
N LEU A 25 10.47 0.39 20.03
CA LEU A 25 9.99 -0.66 20.91
C LEU A 25 8.55 -1.11 20.60
N ARG A 26 7.70 -0.22 20.07
CA ARG A 26 6.35 -0.59 19.61
C ARG A 26 6.33 -1.35 18.29
N HIS A 27 7.33 -1.16 17.44
CA HIS A 27 7.37 -1.73 16.10
C HIS A 27 8.65 -2.53 15.79
N PRO A 28 9.10 -3.45 16.68
CA PRO A 28 10.40 -4.09 16.57
C PRO A 28 10.54 -4.90 15.27
N ALA A 29 9.48 -5.59 14.85
CA ALA A 29 9.49 -6.38 13.63
C ALA A 29 9.60 -5.52 12.34
N LEU A 30 9.07 -4.29 12.33
CA LEU A 30 9.19 -3.38 11.19
C LEU A 30 10.58 -2.74 11.15
N VAL A 31 11.10 -2.34 12.32
CA VAL A 31 12.45 -1.79 12.45
C VAL A 31 13.52 -2.82 12.09
N ALA A 32 13.40 -4.06 12.58
CA ALA A 32 14.34 -5.13 12.24
C ALA A 32 14.35 -5.41 10.73
N ARG A 33 13.18 -5.51 10.10
CA ARG A 33 13.09 -5.70 8.64
C ARG A 33 13.66 -4.53 7.85
N PHE A 34 13.42 -3.30 8.31
CA PHE A 34 14.05 -2.13 7.74
C PHE A 34 15.57 -2.24 7.78
N ALA A 35 16.13 -2.54 8.97
CA ALA A 35 17.57 -2.62 9.17
C ALA A 35 18.21 -3.74 8.35
N MET A 36 17.59 -4.92 8.29
CA MET A 36 18.04 -6.03 7.45
C MET A 36 18.02 -5.68 5.95
N ARG A 37 17.03 -4.88 5.49
CA ARG A 37 16.89 -4.53 4.09
C ARG A 37 17.84 -3.40 3.65
N PHE A 38 18.07 -2.42 4.51
CA PHE A 38 18.78 -1.19 4.16
C PHE A 38 20.15 -1.03 4.82
N GLY A 39 20.52 -1.91 5.76
CA GLY A 39 21.84 -1.94 6.38
C GLY A 39 22.06 -0.92 7.50
N TYR A 40 21.02 -0.26 8.01
CA TYR A 40 21.12 0.68 9.13
C TYR A 40 19.83 0.75 9.97
N LEU A 41 19.96 1.16 11.23
CA LEU A 41 18.81 1.39 12.09
C LEU A 41 18.10 2.70 11.72
N PRO A 42 16.78 2.68 11.49
CA PRO A 42 16.03 3.86 11.12
C PRO A 42 15.93 4.86 12.29
N ASN A 43 15.70 6.12 11.98
CA ASN A 43 15.14 7.10 12.90
C ASN A 43 13.69 7.46 12.51
N PRO A 44 12.69 6.67 12.95
CA PRO A 44 11.29 6.96 12.63
C PRO A 44 10.77 8.24 13.28
N ALA A 45 11.35 8.75 14.37
CA ALA A 45 10.86 9.97 15.01
C ALA A 45 11.21 11.24 14.26
N ALA A 46 12.26 11.20 13.44
CA ALA A 46 12.72 12.32 12.63
C ALA A 46 13.33 11.79 11.32
N PRO A 47 12.53 11.23 10.40
CA PRO A 47 13.06 10.62 9.20
C PRO A 47 13.84 11.64 8.36
N SER A 48 15.05 11.29 7.94
CA SER A 48 15.89 12.13 7.05
C SER A 48 16.10 11.52 5.67
N ARG A 49 15.72 10.26 5.49
CA ARG A 49 15.81 9.52 4.22
C ARG A 49 14.44 9.08 3.76
N TYR A 50 14.28 8.93 2.45
CA TYR A 50 13.04 8.44 1.83
C TYR A 50 12.54 7.14 2.49
N ASN A 51 13.40 6.14 2.69
CA ASN A 51 13.00 4.88 3.28
C ASN A 51 12.54 5.05 4.74
N GLU A 52 13.19 5.92 5.53
CA GLU A 52 12.76 6.21 6.90
C GLU A 52 11.38 6.89 6.90
N LEU A 53 11.12 7.78 5.92
CA LEU A 53 9.81 8.40 5.75
C LEU A 53 8.75 7.35 5.39
N MET A 54 9.09 6.36 4.56
CA MET A 54 8.17 5.25 4.26
C MET A 54 7.88 4.40 5.50
N LEU A 55 8.88 4.15 6.36
CA LEU A 55 8.65 3.50 7.64
C LEU A 55 7.78 4.36 8.57
N TRP A 56 8.03 5.67 8.64
CA TRP A 56 7.21 6.61 9.39
C TRP A 56 5.74 6.56 8.93
N ARG A 57 5.49 6.50 7.61
CA ARG A 57 4.13 6.33 7.07
C ARG A 57 3.43 5.04 7.49
N LYS A 58 4.20 3.97 7.72
CA LYS A 58 3.67 2.67 8.16
C LYS A 58 3.27 2.67 9.64
N ILE A 59 3.91 3.50 10.47
CA ILE A 59 3.77 3.42 11.93
C ILE A 59 3.07 4.64 12.56
N VAL A 60 3.31 5.85 12.02
CA VAL A 60 2.80 7.11 12.57
C VAL A 60 1.76 7.75 11.66
N ASP A 61 2.04 7.89 10.37
CA ASP A 61 1.13 8.58 9.47
C ASP A 61 -0.16 7.78 9.31
N ARG A 62 -1.29 8.38 9.69
CA ARG A 62 -2.64 7.81 9.56
C ARG A 62 -3.51 8.63 8.63
N ASN A 63 -2.91 9.31 7.66
CA ASN A 63 -3.65 10.07 6.65
C ASN A 63 -4.63 9.15 5.88
N PRO A 64 -5.96 9.35 6.02
CA PRO A 64 -6.96 8.46 5.43
C PRO A 64 -6.90 8.43 3.90
N LEU A 65 -6.30 9.44 3.25
CA LEU A 65 -6.10 9.44 1.80
C LEU A 65 -5.29 8.24 1.31
N PHE A 66 -4.40 7.67 2.13
CA PHE A 66 -3.67 6.48 1.70
C PHE A 66 -4.58 5.28 1.48
N VAL A 67 -5.68 5.15 2.21
CA VAL A 67 -6.67 4.08 1.99
C VAL A 67 -7.31 4.28 0.62
N THR A 68 -7.78 5.49 0.33
CA THR A 68 -8.38 5.86 -0.96
C THR A 68 -7.42 5.62 -2.12
N LEU A 69 -6.16 6.05 -1.99
CA LEU A 69 -5.18 5.98 -3.07
C LEU A 69 -4.62 4.57 -3.27
N THR A 70 -4.73 3.70 -2.27
CA THR A 70 -4.28 2.30 -2.34
C THR A 70 -5.37 1.37 -2.90
N ASP A 71 -6.64 1.70 -2.68
CA ASP A 71 -7.78 1.01 -3.30
C ASP A 71 -7.90 1.41 -4.77
N LYS A 72 -7.70 0.47 -5.70
CA LYS A 72 -7.75 0.77 -7.14
C LYS A 72 -9.08 1.35 -7.64
N LEU A 73 -10.20 1.01 -7.02
CA LEU A 73 -11.51 1.53 -7.43
C LEU A 73 -11.70 2.95 -6.86
N ALA A 74 -11.41 3.14 -5.58
CA ALA A 74 -11.51 4.45 -4.93
C ALA A 74 -10.51 5.45 -5.52
N ALA A 75 -9.28 5.02 -5.82
CA ALA A 75 -8.27 5.83 -6.48
C ALA A 75 -8.73 6.29 -7.86
N LYS A 76 -9.32 5.39 -8.68
CA LYS A 76 -9.89 5.78 -9.98
C LYS A 76 -11.00 6.83 -9.81
N ALA A 77 -11.90 6.65 -8.85
CA ALA A 77 -12.96 7.63 -8.58
C ALA A 77 -12.39 8.99 -8.13
N CYS A 78 -11.42 8.98 -7.21
CA CYS A 78 -10.73 10.17 -6.73
C CYS A 78 -10.04 10.93 -7.87
N ILE A 79 -9.31 10.22 -8.73
CA ILE A 79 -8.57 10.83 -9.84
C ILE A 79 -9.54 11.36 -10.90
N ARG A 80 -10.62 10.65 -11.23
CA ARG A 80 -11.64 11.17 -12.18
C ARG A 80 -12.27 12.47 -11.70
N ALA A 81 -12.49 12.61 -10.40
CA ALA A 81 -13.03 13.83 -9.82
C ALA A 81 -12.03 15.00 -9.83
N ALA A 82 -10.74 14.70 -9.60
CA ALA A 82 -9.69 15.72 -9.51
C ALA A 82 -9.11 16.14 -10.88
N CYS A 83 -9.01 15.21 -11.82
CA CYS A 83 -8.37 15.38 -13.14
C CYS A 83 -9.19 14.63 -14.21
N PRO A 84 -10.38 15.14 -14.59
CA PRO A 84 -11.29 14.44 -15.52
C PRO A 84 -10.67 14.19 -16.90
N GLU A 85 -9.72 15.01 -17.32
CA GLU A 85 -8.98 14.88 -18.58
C GLU A 85 -7.92 13.78 -18.57
N LEU A 86 -7.53 13.26 -17.40
CA LEU A 86 -6.50 12.22 -17.32
C LEU A 86 -7.05 10.89 -17.82
N PRO A 87 -6.42 10.25 -18.84
CA PRO A 87 -6.84 8.93 -19.28
C PRO A 87 -6.66 7.90 -18.16
N ILE A 88 -7.74 7.24 -17.76
CA ILE A 88 -7.74 6.20 -16.73
C ILE A 88 -8.19 4.88 -17.36
N PRO A 89 -7.49 3.76 -17.13
CA PRO A 89 -7.92 2.46 -17.62
C PRO A 89 -9.36 2.16 -17.23
N GLU A 90 -10.16 1.72 -18.21
CA GLU A 90 -11.56 1.37 -17.98
C GLU A 90 -11.68 0.24 -16.95
N THR A 91 -12.77 0.26 -16.17
CA THR A 91 -13.15 -0.86 -15.30
C THR A 91 -14.32 -1.55 -15.96
N LEU A 92 -14.07 -2.68 -16.62
CA LEU A 92 -15.11 -3.45 -17.32
C LEU A 92 -16.11 -4.08 -16.34
N TRP A 93 -15.66 -4.42 -15.13
CA TRP A 93 -16.49 -4.99 -14.08
C TRP A 93 -15.86 -4.81 -12.69
N SER A 94 -16.70 -4.70 -11.66
CA SER A 94 -16.29 -4.77 -10.25
C SER A 94 -17.36 -5.44 -9.41
N GLY A 95 -16.95 -6.27 -8.46
CA GLY A 95 -17.86 -6.95 -7.53
C GLY A 95 -17.11 -7.53 -6.33
N ARG A 96 -17.85 -8.14 -5.40
CA ARG A 96 -17.30 -8.69 -4.15
C ARG A 96 -16.85 -10.14 -4.25
N HIS A 97 -17.43 -10.89 -5.19
CA HIS A 97 -17.16 -12.32 -5.36
C HIS A 97 -16.62 -12.57 -6.76
N ALA A 98 -15.56 -13.37 -6.87
CA ALA A 98 -14.92 -13.63 -8.16
C ALA A 98 -15.80 -14.49 -9.08
N GLU A 99 -16.73 -15.23 -8.47
CA GLU A 99 -17.76 -16.03 -9.11
C GLU A 99 -18.75 -15.20 -9.92
N ASP A 100 -18.90 -13.92 -9.56
CA ASP A 100 -19.83 -12.99 -10.21
C ASP A 100 -19.21 -12.33 -11.45
N ILE A 101 -17.94 -12.64 -11.77
CA ILE A 101 -17.28 -12.11 -12.97
C ILE A 101 -17.98 -12.70 -14.21
N PRO A 102 -18.52 -11.85 -15.11
CA PRO A 102 -19.11 -12.28 -16.37
C PRO A 102 -18.12 -13.11 -17.21
N ALA A 103 -18.57 -14.25 -17.72
CA ALA A 103 -17.70 -15.21 -18.41
C ALA A 103 -17.19 -14.71 -19.76
N ASP A 104 -18.00 -13.90 -20.45
CA ASP A 104 -17.67 -13.20 -21.69
C ASP A 104 -16.48 -12.25 -21.53
N LEU A 105 -16.38 -11.56 -20.40
CA LEU A 105 -15.20 -10.71 -20.12
C LEU A 105 -13.90 -11.51 -20.03
N LEU A 106 -13.99 -12.77 -19.61
CA LEU A 106 -12.83 -13.65 -19.44
C LEU A 106 -12.39 -14.34 -20.74
N SER A 107 -13.14 -14.19 -21.84
CA SER A 107 -12.70 -14.67 -23.16
C SER A 107 -11.79 -13.65 -23.88
N GLY A 108 -11.89 -12.37 -23.50
CA GLY A 108 -11.12 -11.27 -24.08
C GLY A 108 -9.70 -11.07 -23.52
N LYS A 109 -9.11 -9.91 -23.84
CA LYS A 109 -7.81 -9.46 -23.31
C LYS A 109 -8.03 -8.51 -22.13
N VAL A 110 -8.06 -9.07 -20.92
CA VAL A 110 -8.37 -8.32 -19.70
C VAL A 110 -7.37 -8.60 -18.59
N VAL A 111 -7.37 -7.76 -17.55
CA VAL A 111 -6.55 -8.00 -16.35
C VAL A 111 -7.44 -8.01 -15.12
N VAL A 112 -7.49 -9.15 -14.43
CA VAL A 112 -8.24 -9.32 -13.18
C VAL A 112 -7.33 -8.95 -12.01
N LYS A 113 -7.79 -8.04 -11.15
CA LYS A 113 -7.04 -7.55 -9.98
C LYS A 113 -7.98 -7.33 -8.80
N PRO A 114 -7.61 -7.69 -7.56
CA PRO A 114 -8.26 -7.14 -6.39
C PRO A 114 -7.91 -5.67 -6.25
N ASN A 115 -8.81 -4.88 -5.65
CA ASN A 115 -8.59 -3.47 -5.36
C ASN A 115 -7.45 -3.25 -4.34
N HIS A 116 -7.42 -4.02 -3.26
CA HIS A 116 -6.62 -3.83 -2.04
C HIS A 116 -5.23 -4.51 -2.02
N GLY A 117 -4.50 -4.58 -3.14
CA GLY A 117 -3.22 -5.31 -3.16
C GLY A 117 -2.23 -4.92 -4.26
N CYS A 118 -0.99 -5.37 -4.12
CA CYS A 118 0.06 -5.21 -5.13
C CYS A 118 0.57 -6.57 -5.62
N ALA A 119 1.07 -6.62 -6.87
CA ALA A 119 1.48 -7.84 -7.57
C ALA A 119 0.39 -8.94 -7.69
N MET A 120 -0.87 -8.59 -7.43
CA MET A 120 -2.04 -9.46 -7.57
C MET A 120 -2.70 -9.20 -8.93
N ASN A 121 -2.10 -9.71 -9.99
CA ASN A 121 -2.59 -9.52 -11.36
C ASN A 121 -2.78 -10.88 -12.02
N ILE A 122 -3.91 -11.05 -12.71
CA ILE A 122 -4.13 -12.18 -13.62
C ILE A 122 -4.37 -11.59 -15.00
N PHE A 123 -3.42 -11.80 -15.90
CA PHE A 123 -3.58 -11.44 -17.30
C PHE A 123 -4.37 -12.54 -17.98
N VAL A 124 -5.47 -12.16 -18.60
CA VAL A 124 -6.37 -13.06 -19.31
C VAL A 124 -6.28 -12.75 -20.80
N SER A 125 -6.09 -13.78 -21.60
CA SER A 125 -6.11 -13.70 -23.06
C SER A 125 -6.67 -15.01 -23.59
N GLU A 126 -7.62 -14.94 -24.52
CA GLU A 126 -8.15 -16.11 -25.23
C GLU A 126 -8.67 -17.19 -24.25
N GLY A 127 -9.35 -16.77 -23.17
CA GLY A 127 -9.91 -17.68 -22.17
C GLY A 127 -8.89 -18.31 -21.21
N ARG A 128 -7.62 -17.90 -21.25
CA ARG A 128 -6.54 -18.42 -20.38
C ARG A 128 -6.07 -17.35 -19.39
N PRO A 129 -5.75 -17.72 -18.13
CA PRO A 129 -5.98 -19.03 -17.50
C PRO A 129 -7.48 -19.32 -17.35
N GLU A 130 -7.83 -20.59 -17.13
CA GLU A 130 -9.22 -21.01 -17.02
C GLU A 130 -9.96 -20.30 -15.87
N ARG A 131 -11.25 -20.05 -16.06
CA ARG A 131 -12.10 -19.34 -15.10
C ARG A 131 -11.99 -19.88 -13.67
N ALA A 132 -11.94 -21.20 -13.51
CA ALA A 132 -11.78 -21.83 -12.21
C ALA A 132 -10.46 -21.44 -11.51
N GLU A 133 -9.36 -21.30 -12.26
CA GLU A 133 -8.09 -20.85 -11.73
C GLU A 133 -8.13 -19.37 -11.33
N ILE A 134 -8.76 -18.53 -12.16
CA ILE A 134 -8.99 -17.10 -11.89
C ILE A 134 -9.73 -16.94 -10.57
N ILE A 135 -10.87 -17.61 -10.42
CA ILE A 135 -11.71 -17.57 -9.20
C ILE A 135 -10.91 -18.04 -8.00
N ARG A 136 -10.22 -19.18 -8.10
CA ARG A 136 -9.41 -19.73 -7.00
C ARG A 136 -8.32 -18.76 -6.53
N LYS A 137 -7.62 -18.12 -7.47
CA LYS A 137 -6.60 -17.10 -7.16
C LYS A 137 -7.22 -15.86 -6.53
N ALA A 138 -8.27 -15.32 -7.14
CA ALA A 138 -8.97 -14.12 -6.66
C ALA A 138 -9.55 -14.32 -5.24
N ARG A 139 -10.24 -15.43 -4.97
CA ARG A 139 -10.73 -15.78 -3.62
C ARG A 139 -9.60 -15.82 -2.59
N ARG A 140 -8.45 -16.40 -2.95
CA ARG A 140 -7.28 -16.46 -2.07
C ARG A 140 -6.74 -15.08 -1.73
N TRP A 141 -6.77 -14.15 -2.68
CA TRP A 141 -6.35 -12.77 -2.45
C TRP A 141 -7.35 -12.01 -1.59
N LEU A 142 -8.65 -12.08 -1.90
CA LEU A 142 -9.72 -11.41 -1.16
C LEU A 142 -9.80 -11.83 0.33
N ARG A 143 -9.30 -13.01 0.67
CA ARG A 143 -9.22 -13.48 2.07
C ARG A 143 -8.03 -12.92 2.87
N LYS A 144 -7.12 -12.18 2.24
CA LYS A 144 -5.87 -11.74 2.86
C LYS A 144 -5.89 -10.23 3.11
N PRO A 145 -5.69 -9.75 4.34
CA PRO A 145 -5.40 -8.34 4.59
C PRO A 145 -3.97 -8.03 4.12
N TYR A 146 -3.82 -7.59 2.86
CA TYR A 146 -2.54 -7.49 2.15
C TYR A 146 -1.45 -6.78 2.96
N GLY A 147 -1.77 -5.61 3.52
CA GLY A 147 -0.79 -4.75 4.18
C GLY A 147 -0.35 -5.20 5.57
N ARG A 148 -1.06 -6.15 6.19
CA ARG A 148 -0.88 -6.53 7.60
C ARG A 148 0.55 -6.94 7.93
N ARG A 149 1.19 -7.75 7.09
CA ARG A 149 2.56 -8.23 7.33
C ARG A 149 3.56 -7.08 7.34
N ASN A 150 3.38 -6.08 6.47
CA ASN A 150 4.36 -5.03 6.22
C ASN A 150 4.05 -3.70 6.90
N GLY A 151 3.03 -3.66 7.78
CA GLY A 151 2.57 -2.43 8.42
C GLY A 151 1.96 -1.44 7.43
N GLU A 152 1.56 -1.91 6.26
CA GLU A 152 0.96 -1.11 5.19
C GLU A 152 -0.54 -0.98 5.45
N TRP A 153 -0.88 -0.35 6.59
CA TRP A 153 -2.23 -0.33 7.16
C TRP A 153 -3.32 0.21 6.22
N ALA A 154 -2.94 0.93 5.17
CA ALA A 154 -3.85 1.47 4.17
C ALA A 154 -4.31 0.44 3.11
N TYR A 155 -3.63 -0.71 3.01
CA TYR A 155 -3.99 -1.87 2.18
C TYR A 155 -4.86 -2.85 2.97
#